data_AF-A0AAD8R060-F1
#
_entry.id   AF-A0AAD8R060-F1
#
_cell.length_a   1.000
_cell.length_b   1.000
_cell.length_c   1.000
_cell.angle_alpha   90.00
_cell.angle_beta   90.00
_cell.angle_gamma   90.00
#
_symmetry.space_group_name_H-M   'P 1'
#
loop_
_entity.id
_entity.type
_entity.pdbx_description
1 polymer ?
#
loop_
_entity_poly.entity_id
_entity_poly.type
_entity_poly.pdbx_seq_one_letter_code
_entity_poly.pdbx_strand_id
1 'polypeptide(L)'
;MEVCKIVEGQRYSKRLNEKQITALLKVTCQRPQEREKDILQTVHHNAYYEDPYAQEFGIKIDDRLASVDARVLPPPRLKYHDSGREKDVLPRVGQWNMMNKVGAYQAPHTRLLLIIFKVFPRFGKTRSTRIPREFATPKIPHSAPVSARKPCSSSRGVSKYLEANSGATE
;
A
#
# COMPACT_ATOMS: atom_id res chain seq x y z
N MET A 1 -31.19 30.16 -3.61
CA MET A 1 -30.46 30.11 -2.31
C MET A 1 -30.01 31.53 -2.05
N GLU A 2 -30.75 32.26 -1.22
CA GLU A 2 -30.59 33.71 -1.14
C GLU A 2 -30.64 34.04 0.35
N VAL A 3 -29.56 34.62 0.89
CA VAL A 3 -29.40 35.16 2.26
C VAL A 3 -28.53 34.37 3.26
N CYS A 4 -28.31 33.04 3.15
CA CYS A 4 -27.41 32.33 4.10
C CYS A 4 -25.99 32.07 3.55
N LYS A 5 -24.96 32.32 4.38
CA LYS A 5 -23.55 32.00 4.12
C LYS A 5 -23.02 30.98 5.13
N ILE A 6 -22.08 30.14 4.71
CA ILE A 6 -21.40 29.20 5.61
C ILE A 6 -20.40 30.01 6.45
N VAL A 7 -20.49 29.88 7.78
CA VAL A 7 -19.53 30.49 8.71
C VAL A 7 -18.17 29.80 8.58
N GLU A 8 -17.09 30.58 8.62
CA GLU A 8 -15.72 30.10 8.51
C GLU A 8 -15.30 29.23 9.72
N GLY A 9 -14.22 28.44 9.57
CA GLY A 9 -13.68 27.60 10.63
C GLY A 9 -14.46 26.30 10.93
N GLN A 10 -15.57 26.04 10.23
CA GLN A 10 -16.32 24.80 10.40
C GLN A 10 -15.59 23.58 9.80
N ARG A 11 -15.26 22.59 10.64
CA ARG A 11 -14.64 21.32 10.21
C ARG A 11 -15.65 20.43 9.47
N TYR A 12 -15.26 19.90 8.30
CA TYR A 12 -16.04 18.90 7.58
C TYR A 12 -15.88 17.49 8.19
N SER A 13 -16.99 16.82 8.51
CA SER A 13 -16.99 15.53 9.22
C SER A 13 -17.37 14.31 8.36
N LYS A 14 -17.96 14.52 7.18
CA LYS A 14 -18.40 13.42 6.31
C LYS A 14 -17.24 12.83 5.51
N ARG A 15 -17.41 11.60 5.03
CA ARG A 15 -16.45 10.95 4.14
C ARG A 15 -16.33 11.73 2.82
N LEU A 16 -15.09 11.94 2.40
CA LEU A 16 -14.76 12.60 1.14
C LEU A 16 -14.94 11.64 -0.06
N ASN A 17 -15.32 12.21 -1.20
CA ASN A 17 -15.35 11.49 -2.47
C ASN A 17 -13.93 11.26 -3.03
N GLU A 18 -13.72 10.32 -3.94
CA GLU A 18 -12.40 9.96 -4.49
C GLU A 18 -11.64 11.15 -5.08
N LYS A 19 -12.35 12.05 -5.78
CA LYS A 19 -11.76 13.29 -6.31
C LYS A 19 -11.27 14.23 -5.20
N GLN A 20 -12.05 14.35 -4.13
CA GLN A 20 -11.71 15.19 -2.98
C GLN A 20 -10.55 14.60 -2.18
N ILE A 21 -10.52 13.28 -2.00
CA ILE A 21 -9.40 12.56 -1.38
C ILE A 21 -8.12 12.76 -2.21
N THR A 22 -8.22 12.62 -3.53
CA THR A 22 -7.06 12.81 -4.42
C THR A 22 -6.54 14.24 -4.35
N ALA A 23 -7.43 15.24 -4.32
CA ALA A 23 -7.04 16.64 -4.15
C ALA A 23 -6.37 16.87 -2.79
N LEU A 24 -6.91 16.30 -1.72
CA LEU A 24 -6.32 16.38 -0.38
C LEU A 24 -4.92 15.77 -0.37
N LEU A 25 -4.75 14.56 -0.91
CA LEU A 25 -3.45 13.87 -0.97
C LEU A 25 -2.41 14.66 -1.76
N LYS A 26 -2.81 15.33 -2.85
CA LYS A 26 -1.90 16.20 -3.60
C LYS A 26 -1.35 17.36 -2.75
N VAL A 27 -2.15 17.86 -1.82
CA VAL A 27 -1.77 18.97 -0.94
C VAL A 27 -1.00 18.47 0.29
N THR A 28 -1.39 17.33 0.88
CA THR A 28 -0.80 16.84 2.12
C THR A 28 0.48 16.03 1.93
N CYS A 29 0.67 15.38 0.78
CA CYS A 29 1.86 14.59 0.49
C CYS A 29 3.00 15.44 -0.08
N GLN A 30 3.49 16.39 0.72
CA GLN A 30 4.62 17.27 0.37
C GLN A 30 5.97 16.57 0.56
N ARG A 31 6.98 17.01 -0.19
CA ARG A 31 8.37 16.54 0.01
C ARG A 31 8.93 17.09 1.31
N PRO A 32 9.85 16.39 2.00
CA PRO A 32 10.40 16.82 3.28
C PRO A 32 10.94 18.26 3.26
N GLN A 33 11.66 18.66 2.21
CA GLN A 33 12.24 20.02 2.08
C GLN A 33 11.17 21.11 1.94
N GLU A 34 10.09 20.84 1.19
CA GLU A 34 8.98 21.78 1.04
C GLU A 34 8.23 21.93 2.35
N ARG A 35 7.96 20.79 3.02
CA ARG A 35 7.29 20.78 4.31
C ARG A 35 8.10 21.50 5.39
N GLU A 36 9.41 21.34 5.40
CA GLU A 36 10.32 22.04 6.30
C GLU A 36 10.20 23.57 6.14
N LYS A 37 10.23 24.04 4.89
CA LYS A 37 10.07 25.46 4.56
C LYS A 37 8.70 25.99 4.99
N ASP A 38 7.62 25.24 4.73
CA ASP A 38 6.26 25.63 5.11
C ASP A 38 6.11 25.77 6.64
N ILE A 39 6.74 24.86 7.39
CA ILE A 39 6.77 24.92 8.86
C ILE A 39 7.50 26.18 9.33
N LEU A 40 8.71 26.44 8.82
CA LEU A 40 9.49 27.63 9.20
C LEU A 40 8.73 28.92 8.85
N GLN A 41 8.15 29.00 7.66
CA GLN A 41 7.34 30.14 7.24
C GLN A 41 6.14 30.36 8.17
N THR A 42 5.47 29.29 8.60
CA THR A 42 4.35 29.37 9.54
C THR A 42 4.79 29.86 10.92
N VAL A 43 5.93 29.37 11.42
CA VAL A 43 6.51 29.81 12.70
C VAL A 43 6.85 31.30 12.66
N HIS A 44 7.49 31.78 11.60
CA HIS A 44 7.79 33.20 11.42
C HIS A 44 6.51 34.05 11.27
N HIS A 45 5.52 33.57 10.52
CA HIS A 45 4.26 34.28 10.33
C HIS A 45 3.47 34.43 11.64
N ASN A 46 3.50 33.41 12.49
CA ASN A 46 2.77 33.41 13.75
C ASN A 46 3.48 34.22 14.86
N ALA A 47 4.74 34.62 14.66
CA ALA A 47 5.50 35.48 15.58
C ALA A 47 5.37 35.08 17.06
N TYR A 48 5.52 33.78 17.35
CA TYR A 48 5.26 33.24 18.69
C TYR A 48 6.10 33.86 19.83
N TYR A 49 7.21 34.52 19.50
CA TYR A 49 8.03 35.24 20.47
C TYR A 49 7.36 36.53 20.97
N GLU A 50 6.35 37.06 20.26
CA GLU A 50 5.56 38.23 20.62
C GLU A 50 4.25 37.88 21.34
N ASP A 51 3.96 36.58 21.55
CA ASP A 51 2.73 36.14 22.20
C ASP A 51 2.71 36.60 23.68
N PRO A 52 1.76 37.49 24.06
CA PRO A 52 1.69 38.02 25.43
C PRO A 52 1.48 36.93 26.47
N TYR A 53 0.75 35.87 26.14
CA TYR A 53 0.52 34.76 27.06
C TYR A 53 1.81 33.94 27.24
N ALA A 54 2.53 33.63 26.15
CA ALA A 54 3.80 32.92 26.25
C ALA A 54 4.82 33.69 27.09
N GLN A 55 4.87 35.02 26.92
CA GLN A 55 5.75 35.89 27.70
C GLN A 55 5.38 35.94 29.18
N GLU A 56 4.09 35.95 29.53
CA GLU A 56 3.62 35.90 30.93
C GLU A 56 4.12 34.66 31.66
N PHE A 57 4.16 33.51 30.98
CA PHE A 57 4.68 32.25 31.52
C PHE A 57 6.20 32.08 31.33
N GLY A 58 6.91 33.07 30.79
CA GLY A 58 8.35 33.01 30.54
C GLY A 58 8.75 31.99 29.46
N ILE A 59 7.82 31.57 28.61
CA ILE A 59 8.05 30.62 27.51
C ILE A 59 8.69 31.37 26.34
N LYS A 60 9.79 30.81 25.82
CA LYS A 60 10.47 31.32 24.62
C LYS A 60 10.50 30.24 23.55
N ILE A 61 10.09 30.60 22.34
CA ILE A 61 10.03 29.69 21.19
C ILE A 61 11.11 30.12 20.21
N ASP A 62 12.00 29.17 19.88
CA ASP A 62 13.05 29.35 18.88
C ASP A 62 12.45 29.28 17.46
N ASP A 63 13.03 30.02 16.52
CA ASP A 63 12.64 30.04 15.12
C ASP A 63 13.37 28.97 14.27
N ARG A 64 14.29 28.23 14.89
CA ARG A 64 15.08 27.17 14.25
C ARG A 64 14.56 25.79 14.61
N LEU A 65 14.73 24.85 13.66
CA LEU A 65 14.46 23.44 13.90
C LEU A 65 15.52 22.84 14.83
N ALA A 66 15.07 21.99 15.75
CA ALA A 66 15.96 21.26 16.64
C ALA A 66 16.88 20.31 15.85
N SER A 67 18.18 20.44 16.06
CA SER A 67 19.17 19.52 15.49
C SER A 67 19.35 18.31 16.40
N VAL A 68 19.31 17.11 15.82
CA VAL A 68 19.43 15.85 16.55
C VAL A 68 20.43 14.95 15.85
N ASP A 69 21.38 14.41 16.61
CA ASP A 69 22.34 13.44 16.10
C ASP A 69 21.63 12.12 15.77
N ALA A 70 21.81 11.67 14.53
CA ALA A 70 21.24 10.42 14.05
C ALA A 70 22.33 9.56 13.40
N ARG A 71 22.12 8.24 13.43
CA ARG A 71 22.99 7.26 12.76
C ARG A 71 22.19 6.39 11.81
N VAL A 72 22.75 6.16 10.62
CA VAL A 72 22.19 5.23 9.64
C VAL A 72 22.81 3.85 9.88
N LEU A 73 22.00 2.90 10.33
CA LEU A 73 22.47 1.53 10.55
C LEU A 73 22.71 0.84 9.19
N PRO A 74 23.80 0.05 9.06
CA PRO A 74 24.02 -0.74 7.86
C PRO A 74 22.88 -1.77 7.69
N PRO A 75 22.37 -1.97 6.45
CA PRO A 75 21.29 -2.91 6.22
C PRO A 75 21.76 -4.35 6.49
N PRO A 76 20.91 -5.23 7.05
CA PRO A 76 21.24 -6.63 7.22
C PRO A 76 21.28 -7.36 5.87
N ARG A 77 22.11 -8.40 5.78
CA ARG A 77 22.09 -9.32 4.64
C ARG A 77 20.84 -10.21 4.72
N LEU A 78 20.10 -10.29 3.62
CA LEU A 78 18.95 -11.18 3.47
C LEU A 78 19.40 -12.47 2.80
N LYS A 79 19.16 -13.61 3.45
CA LYS A 79 19.46 -14.95 2.92
C LYS A 79 18.17 -15.65 2.47
N TYR A 80 18.23 -16.25 1.28
CA TYR A 80 17.17 -16.97 0.60
C TYR A 80 17.55 -18.43 0.38
N HIS A 81 16.59 -19.24 -0.07
CA HIS A 81 16.80 -20.66 -0.27
C HIS A 81 17.80 -20.94 -1.41
N ASP A 82 18.59 -22.01 -1.26
CA ASP A 82 19.68 -22.36 -2.18
C ASP A 82 19.24 -22.73 -3.59
N SER A 83 17.95 -23.05 -3.79
CA SER A 83 17.38 -23.32 -5.12
C SER A 83 17.09 -22.05 -5.93
N GLY A 84 17.20 -20.86 -5.33
CA GLY A 84 17.09 -19.60 -6.04
C GLY A 84 18.37 -19.25 -6.80
N ARG A 85 18.24 -18.52 -7.91
CA ARG A 85 19.38 -17.99 -8.67
C ARG A 85 20.18 -16.96 -7.87
N GLU A 86 19.50 -16.20 -7.00
CA GLU A 86 20.12 -15.26 -6.08
C GLU A 86 19.81 -15.67 -4.64
N LYS A 87 20.87 -15.95 -3.87
CA LYS A 87 20.79 -16.53 -2.52
C LYS A 87 20.95 -15.51 -1.42
N ASP A 88 21.73 -14.47 -1.67
CA ASP A 88 21.97 -13.39 -0.72
C ASP A 88 21.68 -12.06 -1.38
N VAL A 89 21.04 -11.15 -0.65
CA VAL A 89 20.87 -9.75 -1.06
C VAL A 89 21.23 -8.81 0.06
N LEU A 90 21.93 -7.73 -0.29
CA LEU A 90 22.08 -6.56 0.56
C LEU A 90 21.08 -5.48 0.12
N PRO A 91 20.05 -5.17 0.93
CA PRO A 91 19.08 -4.13 0.60
C PRO A 91 19.76 -2.78 0.37
N ARG A 92 19.24 -2.01 -0.59
CA ARG A 92 19.70 -0.64 -0.86
C ARG A 92 18.58 0.33 -0.49
N VAL A 93 18.87 1.33 0.34
CA VAL A 93 17.89 2.35 0.77
C VAL A 93 16.61 1.71 1.36
N GLY A 94 16.76 0.62 2.12
CA GLY A 94 15.64 -0.12 2.71
C GLY A 94 14.78 -0.92 1.72
N GLN A 95 15.18 -1.03 0.45
CA GLN A 95 14.42 -1.75 -0.58
C GLN A 95 15.16 -2.98 -1.08
N TRP A 96 14.39 -4.02 -1.41
CA TRP A 96 14.86 -5.21 -2.11
C TRP A 96 13.74 -5.80 -2.98
N ASN A 97 14.10 -6.66 -3.93
CA ASN A 97 13.17 -7.33 -4.83
C ASN A 97 13.27 -8.85 -4.68
N MET A 98 12.15 -9.55 -4.80
CA MET A 98 12.02 -11.02 -4.77
C MET A 98 12.27 -11.72 -6.11
N MET A 99 12.49 -10.97 -7.21
CA MET A 99 12.86 -11.58 -8.50
C MET A 99 14.08 -12.49 -8.33
N ASN A 100 14.03 -13.67 -8.94
CA ASN A 100 15.09 -14.70 -8.93
C ASN A 100 15.43 -15.31 -7.56
N LYS A 101 14.61 -15.06 -6.52
CA LYS A 101 14.80 -15.55 -5.15
C LYS A 101 13.74 -16.56 -4.77
N VAL A 102 14.11 -17.50 -3.92
CA VAL A 102 13.20 -18.51 -3.36
C VAL A 102 13.09 -18.30 -1.86
N GLY A 103 11.87 -18.27 -1.33
CA GLY A 103 11.63 -18.11 0.10
C GLY A 103 12.37 -19.18 0.91
N ALA A 104 12.99 -18.78 2.03
CA ALA A 104 13.81 -19.66 2.85
C ALA A 104 13.02 -20.88 3.40
N TYR A 105 11.72 -20.71 3.61
CA TYR A 105 10.81 -21.77 4.06
C TYR A 105 9.93 -22.24 2.90
N GLN A 106 10.00 -23.53 2.61
CA GLN A 106 9.06 -24.22 1.73
C GLN A 106 7.98 -24.89 2.59
N ALA A 107 6.78 -24.33 2.60
CA ALA A 107 5.65 -24.95 3.29
C ALA A 107 5.19 -26.20 2.53
N PRO A 108 4.75 -27.27 3.23
CA PRO A 108 4.13 -28.41 2.57
C PRO A 108 2.90 -27.97 1.78
N HIS A 109 2.71 -28.56 0.60
CA HIS A 109 1.66 -28.20 -0.34
C HIS A 109 0.28 -28.17 0.32
N THR A 110 -0.28 -26.98 0.46
CA THR A 110 -1.64 -26.78 1.00
C THR A 110 -2.60 -26.52 -0.16
N ARG A 111 -3.73 -27.23 -0.21
CA ARG A 111 -4.78 -26.97 -1.21
C ARG A 111 -5.44 -25.63 -0.90
N LEU A 112 -5.38 -24.69 -1.84
CA LEU A 112 -6.07 -23.41 -1.75
C LEU A 112 -7.35 -23.46 -2.59
N LEU A 113 -8.49 -23.22 -1.95
CA LEU A 113 -9.77 -23.04 -2.62
C LEU A 113 -10.02 -21.53 -2.83
N LEU A 114 -10.04 -21.08 -4.09
CA LEU A 114 -10.34 -19.69 -4.41
C LEU A 114 -11.82 -19.57 -4.81
N ILE A 115 -12.65 -18.98 -3.92
CA ILE A 115 -14.05 -18.67 -4.23
C ILE A 115 -14.15 -17.20 -4.64
N ILE A 116 -14.43 -16.95 -5.92
CA ILE A 116 -14.61 -15.58 -6.44
C ILE A 116 -16.10 -15.25 -6.41
N PHE A 117 -16.54 -14.44 -5.44
CA PHE A 117 -17.87 -13.84 -5.45
C PHE A 117 -17.87 -12.63 -6.39
N LYS A 118 -18.43 -12.81 -7.57
CA LYS A 118 -18.64 -11.72 -8.53
C LYS A 118 -20.10 -11.27 -8.44
N VAL A 119 -20.36 -10.17 -7.73
CA VAL A 119 -21.67 -9.52 -7.75
C VAL A 119 -21.80 -8.81 -9.11
N PHE A 120 -22.54 -9.41 -10.04
CA PHE A 120 -22.88 -8.77 -11.30
C PHE A 120 -24.09 -7.85 -11.07
N PRO A 121 -23.96 -6.51 -11.17
CA PRO A 121 -25.13 -5.65 -11.28
C PRO A 121 -25.85 -5.99 -12.58
N ARG A 122 -27.17 -6.19 -12.50
CA ARG A 122 -28.08 -6.65 -13.55
C ARG A 122 -27.75 -6.06 -14.94
N PHE A 123 -27.08 -6.83 -15.79
CA PHE A 123 -27.09 -6.63 -17.23
C PHE A 123 -27.06 -8.00 -17.92
N GLY A 124 -28.16 -8.32 -18.60
CA GLY A 124 -28.45 -9.63 -19.19
C GLY A 124 -27.69 -9.95 -20.46
N LYS A 125 -26.35 -10.04 -20.40
CA LYS A 125 -25.55 -10.71 -21.43
C LYS A 125 -24.41 -11.50 -20.78
N THR A 126 -24.44 -12.81 -20.98
CA THR A 126 -23.50 -13.80 -20.43
C THR A 126 -22.11 -13.64 -21.06
N ARG A 127 -21.32 -12.66 -20.61
CA ARG A 127 -19.90 -12.60 -20.98
C ARG A 127 -19.13 -13.54 -20.06
N SER A 128 -18.80 -14.74 -20.55
CA SER A 128 -17.88 -15.66 -19.88
C SER A 128 -16.52 -15.00 -19.76
N THR A 129 -16.26 -14.30 -18.65
CA THR A 129 -14.91 -13.85 -18.33
C THR A 129 -14.12 -15.08 -17.92
N ARG A 130 -13.32 -15.62 -18.85
CA ARG A 130 -12.22 -16.51 -18.48
C ARG A 130 -11.34 -15.70 -17.51
N ILE A 131 -11.07 -16.23 -16.33
CA ILE A 131 -10.06 -15.66 -15.45
C ILE A 131 -8.73 -15.77 -16.23
N PRO A 132 -8.01 -14.66 -16.45
CA PRO A 132 -6.74 -14.70 -17.17
C PRO A 132 -5.79 -15.69 -16.50
N ARG A 133 -5.09 -16.52 -17.30
CA ARG A 133 -4.08 -17.47 -16.80
C ARG A 133 -2.98 -16.78 -15.98
N GLU A 134 -2.81 -15.48 -16.14
CA GLU A 134 -1.88 -14.62 -15.40
C GLU A 134 -2.09 -14.62 -13.88
N PHE A 135 -3.28 -14.93 -13.38
CA PHE A 135 -3.52 -15.08 -11.94
C PHE A 135 -3.09 -16.45 -11.38
N ALA A 136 -2.97 -17.46 -12.24
CA ALA A 136 -2.61 -18.83 -11.85
C ALA A 136 -1.10 -19.10 -11.94
N THR A 137 -0.36 -18.34 -12.74
CA THR A 137 1.11 -18.39 -12.74
C THR A 137 1.62 -17.42 -11.68
N PRO A 138 2.28 -17.88 -10.61
CA PRO A 138 2.94 -16.94 -9.73
C PRO A 138 3.92 -16.09 -10.54
N LYS A 139 3.90 -14.76 -10.35
CA LYS A 139 4.83 -13.81 -10.99
C LYS A 139 6.28 -14.00 -10.54
N ILE A 140 6.54 -14.95 -9.64
CA ILE A 140 7.86 -15.34 -9.16
C ILE A 140 8.14 -16.73 -9.75
N PRO A 141 9.19 -16.90 -10.57
CA PRO A 141 9.45 -18.12 -11.35
C PRO A 141 9.69 -19.39 -10.52
N HIS A 142 9.71 -19.30 -9.18
CA HIS A 142 10.11 -20.39 -8.29
C HIS A 142 9.25 -20.55 -7.02
N SER A 143 8.09 -19.89 -6.93
CA SER A 143 7.09 -20.36 -5.95
C SER A 143 6.39 -21.61 -6.51
N ALA A 144 6.02 -22.54 -5.62
CA ALA A 144 5.41 -23.83 -5.95
C ALA A 144 4.43 -23.74 -7.15
N PRO A 145 4.51 -24.66 -8.14
CA PRO A 145 3.68 -24.60 -9.33
C PRO A 145 2.19 -24.64 -8.95
N VAL A 146 1.40 -23.67 -9.38
CA VAL A 146 -0.05 -23.65 -9.14
C VAL A 146 -0.73 -24.11 -10.43
N SER A 147 -1.09 -25.39 -10.57
CA SER A 147 -1.81 -25.90 -11.75
C SER A 147 -3.32 -25.75 -11.55
N ALA A 148 -3.93 -24.80 -12.26
CA ALA A 148 -5.38 -24.64 -12.29
C ALA A 148 -6.05 -25.74 -13.16
N ARG A 149 -6.90 -26.58 -12.57
CA ARG A 149 -7.79 -27.48 -13.34
C ARG A 149 -8.97 -26.69 -13.91
N LYS A 150 -9.45 -27.08 -15.10
CA LYS A 150 -10.65 -26.49 -15.73
C LYS A 150 -11.87 -26.73 -14.82
N PRO A 151 -12.81 -25.77 -14.73
CA PRO A 151 -14.07 -26.00 -14.03
C PRO A 151 -14.82 -27.17 -14.66
N CYS A 152 -15.21 -28.16 -13.85
CA CYS A 152 -16.07 -29.24 -14.30
C CYS A 152 -17.46 -28.65 -14.61
N SER A 153 -17.90 -28.75 -15.86
CA SER A 153 -19.21 -28.26 -16.28
C SER A 153 -20.32 -29.20 -15.81
N SER A 154 -20.72 -29.05 -14.54
CA SER A 154 -21.99 -29.58 -14.07
C SER A 154 -23.09 -28.61 -14.46
N SER A 155 -24.04 -29.09 -15.27
CA SER A 155 -25.21 -28.34 -15.70
C SER A 155 -26.14 -28.06 -14.51
N ARG A 156 -26.55 -26.78 -14.40
CA ARG A 156 -27.50 -26.15 -13.45
C ARG A 156 -26.83 -25.53 -12.21
N GLY A 157 -26.84 -24.19 -12.17
CA GLY A 157 -26.39 -23.36 -11.05
C GLY A 157 -24.94 -22.91 -11.19
N VAL A 158 -24.73 -21.66 -11.62
CA VAL A 158 -23.39 -21.11 -11.90
C VAL A 158 -22.61 -20.90 -10.59
N SER A 159 -21.77 -21.88 -10.25
CA SER A 159 -20.60 -21.69 -9.40
C SER A 159 -19.39 -22.25 -10.15
N LYS A 160 -18.55 -21.37 -10.69
CA LYS A 160 -17.31 -21.79 -11.37
C LYS A 160 -16.24 -22.05 -10.31
N TYR A 161 -15.97 -23.32 -10.04
CA TYR A 161 -14.87 -23.75 -9.17
C TYR A 161 -13.56 -23.79 -9.96
N LEU A 162 -12.50 -23.24 -9.37
CA LEU A 162 -11.12 -23.40 -9.82
C LEU A 162 -10.38 -24.13 -8.72
N GLU A 163 -10.06 -25.40 -8.95
CA GLU A 163 -9.09 -26.13 -8.12
C GLU A 163 -7.69 -25.87 -8.66
N ALA A 164 -6.79 -25.41 -7.80
CA ALA A 164 -5.38 -25.33 -8.08
C ALA A 164 -4.66 -26.53 -7.44
N ASN A 165 -4.17 -27.45 -8.27
CA ASN A 165 -3.27 -28.53 -7.86
C ASN A 165 -1.85 -28.17 -8.25
N SER A 166 -0.88 -28.32 -7.36
CA SER A 166 0.54 -28.31 -7.75
C SER A 166 0.85 -29.68 -8.35
N GLY A 167 1.20 -29.72 -9.63
CA GLY A 167 1.66 -30.95 -10.30
C GLY A 167 3.15 -31.14 -10.06
N ALA A 168 3.53 -32.28 -9.48
CA ALA A 168 4.90 -32.78 -9.50
C ALA A 168 5.09 -33.52 -10.84
N THR A 169 6.03 -33.07 -11.66
CA THR A 169 6.63 -33.94 -12.68
C THR A 169 7.71 -34.76 -11.98
N GLU A 170 7.59 -36.09 -12.10
CA GLU A 170 8.61 -37.09 -11.73
C GLU A 170 9.99 -36.77 -12.32
#